data_AF-A0A951W0I5-F1
#
_entry.id   AF-A0A951W0I5-F1
#
_cell.length_a   1.000
_cell.length_b   1.000
_cell.length_c   1.000
_cell.angle_alpha   90.00
_cell.angle_beta   90.00
_cell.angle_gamma   90.00
#
_symmetry.space_group_name_H-M   'P 1'
#
loop_
_entity.id
_entity.type
_entity.pdbx_description
1 polymer ?
#
loop_
_entity_poly.entity_id
_entity_poly.type
_entity_poly.pdbx_seq_one_letter_code
_entity_poly.pdbx_strand_id
1 'polypeptide(L)' 'MNETLKLFNAESLKKESVVSLTLYRVLKGIVNQGFDLYTDSQGRITLIRRIQKPNQN' A
#
# COMPACT_ATOMS: atom_id res chain seq x y z
N MET A 1 4.29 -8.52 21.28
CA MET A 1 4.55 -7.46 20.28
C MET A 1 3.29 -7.26 19.48
N ASN A 2 2.66 -6.08 19.57
CA ASN A 2 1.44 -5.74 18.85
C ASN A 2 1.83 -5.07 17.52
N GLU A 3 1.99 -5.86 16.45
CA GLU A 3 2.28 -5.33 15.12
C GLU A 3 1.01 -4.68 14.56
N THR A 4 0.89 -3.37 14.78
CA THR A 4 -0.24 -2.60 14.24
C THR A 4 -0.01 -2.40 12.74
N LEU A 5 -0.72 -3.18 11.94
CA LEU A 5 -0.85 -3.00 10.49
C LEU A 5 -1.44 -1.61 10.22
N LYS A 6 -0.62 -0.66 9.76
CA LYS A 6 -1.07 0.68 9.35
C LYS A 6 -1.31 0.70 7.85
N LEU A 7 -2.46 1.24 7.44
CA LEU A 7 -2.75 1.53 6.04
C LEU A 7 -1.70 2.49 5.50
N PHE A 8 -1.18 2.18 4.32
CA PHE A 8 -0.21 3.03 3.62
C PHE A 8 -0.82 4.40 3.31
N ASN A 9 -0.40 5.46 4.02
CA ASN A 9 -0.76 6.84 3.71
C ASN A 9 0.37 7.51 2.93
N ALA A 10 0.06 7.91 1.69
CA ALA A 10 0.94 8.61 0.77
C ALA A 10 1.50 9.95 1.27
N GLU A 11 0.90 10.56 2.29
CA GLU A 11 1.43 11.76 2.93
C GLU A 11 2.80 11.53 3.60
N SER A 12 3.14 10.29 3.93
CA SER A 12 4.47 9.93 4.46
C SER A 12 5.57 9.95 3.39
N LEU A 13 5.22 9.83 2.11
CA LEU A 13 6.13 10.05 0.99
C LEU A 13 6.21 11.56 0.70
N LYS A 14 6.87 12.31 1.59
CA LYS A 14 7.17 13.72 1.33
C LYS A 14 7.87 13.86 -0.02
N LYS A 15 7.40 14.85 -0.79
CA LYS A 15 7.69 15.18 -2.21
C LYS A 15 9.15 15.55 -2.51
N GLU A 16 10.11 15.15 -1.69
CA GLU A 16 11.48 15.68 -1.72
C GLU A 16 12.40 14.94 -2.70
N SER A 17 11.97 13.82 -3.32
CA SER A 17 12.75 13.16 -4.37
C SER A 17 11.90 12.54 -5.50
N VAL A 18 12.47 12.50 -6.72
CA VAL A 18 11.89 11.80 -7.88
C VAL A 18 11.66 10.31 -7.59
N VAL A 19 12.51 9.71 -6.76
CA VAL A 19 12.39 8.31 -6.31
C VAL A 19 11.12 8.13 -5.48
N SER A 20 10.84 9.03 -4.53
CA SER A 20 9.64 8.99 -3.69
C SER A 20 8.35 9.14 -4.51
N LEU A 21 8.36 10.02 -5.52
CA LEU A 21 7.21 10.21 -6.41
C LEU A 21 6.97 8.99 -7.32
N THR A 22 8.05 8.37 -7.81
CA THR A 22 7.97 7.16 -8.63
C THR A 22 7.41 6.00 -7.82
N LEU A 23 7.92 5.80 -6.60
CA LEU A 23 7.42 4.79 -5.67
C LEU A 23 5.94 5.01 -5.35
N TYR A 24 5.52 6.25 -5.09
CA TYR A 24 4.10 6.58 -4.90
C TYR A 24 3.22 6.15 -6.08
N ARG A 25 3.63 6.47 -7.31
CA ARG A 25 2.86 6.12 -8.52
C ARG A 25 2.73 4.62 -8.70
N VAL A 26 3.81 3.88 -8.47
CA VAL A 26 3.82 2.40 -8.55
C VAL A 26 2.85 1.81 -7.51
N LEU A 27 2.97 2.23 -6.25
CA LEU A 27 2.12 1.75 -5.16
C LEU A 27 0.63 2.08 -5.39
N LYS A 28 0.33 3.28 -5.91
CA LYS A 28 -1.03 3.66 -6.30
C LYS A 28 -1.60 2.77 -7.40
N GLY A 29 -0.78 2.42 -8.40
CA GLY A 29 -1.17 1.49 -9.47
C GLY A 29 -1.52 0.10 -8.92
N ILE A 30 -0.72 -0.42 -7.99
CA ILE A 30 -0.95 -1.71 -7.34
C ILE A 30 -2.26 -1.70 -6.54
N VAL A 31 -2.56 -0.62 -5.80
CA VAL A 31 -3.84 -0.48 -5.09
C VAL A 31 -5.03 -0.53 -6.05
N ASN A 32 -4.93 0.17 -7.18
CA ASN A 32 -5.96 0.19 -8.22
C ASN A 32 -6.16 -1.19 -8.89
N GLN A 33 -5.14 -2.06 -8.88
CA GLN A 33 -5.25 -3.45 -9.34
C GLN A 33 -5.90 -4.39 -8.31
N GLY A 34 -6.36 -3.86 -7.18
CA GLY A 34 -7.06 -4.64 -6.17
C GLY A 34 -6.13 -5.20 -5.09
N PHE A 35 -4.98 -4.57 -4.82
CA PHE A 35 -4.16 -4.92 -3.67
C PHE A 35 -4.36 -3.93 -2.53
N ASP A 36 -4.22 -4.43 -1.31
CA ASP A 36 -4.06 -3.63 -0.11
C ASP A 36 -2.56 -3.58 0.25
N LEU A 37 -2.14 -2.42 0.76
CA LEU A 37 -0.76 -2.15 1.14
C LEU A 37 -0.63 -2.01 2.65
N TYR A 38 0.31 -2.75 3.22
CA TYR A 38 0.67 -2.66 4.63
C TYR A 38 2.13 -2.33 4.78
N THR A 39 2.46 -1.51 5.77
CA THR A 39 3.85 -1.18 6.10
C THR A 39 4.13 -1.50 7.55
N ASP A 40 5.22 -2.20 7.79
CA ASP A 40 5.69 -2.50 9.15
C ASP A 40 6.54 -1.36 9.74
N SER A 41 6.98 -1.52 10.99
CA SER A 41 7.85 -0.55 11.67
C SER A 41 9.24 -0.40 11.05
N GLN A 42 9.65 -1.32 10.18
CA GLN A 42 10.93 -1.31 9.46
C GLN A 42 10.80 -0.71 8.04
N GLY A 43 9.59 -0.30 7.63
CA GLY A 43 9.35 0.26 6.31
C GLY A 43 9.19 -0.78 5.20
N ARG A 44 9.03 -2.07 5.54
CA ARG A 44 8.76 -3.11 4.54
C ARG A 44 7.31 -3.03 4.09
N ILE A 45 7.09 -3.17 2.78
CA ILE A 45 5.75 -3.11 2.19
C ILE A 45 5.27 -4.52 1.88
N THR A 46 4.12 -4.88 2.43
CA THR A 46 3.41 -6.13 2.13
C THR A 46 2.19 -5.83 1.25
N LEU A 47 2.05 -6.61 0.18
CA LEU A 47 0.92 -6.54 -0.76
C LEU A 47 -0.05 -7.69 -0.49
N ILE A 48 -1.33 -7.40 -0.27
CA ILE A 48 -2.37 -8.43 -0.10
C ILE A 48 -3.42 -8.26 -1.20
N ARG A 49 -3.68 -9.30 -1.99
CA ARG A 49 -4.70 -9.22 -3.05
C ARG A 49 -6.10 -9.27 -2.45
N ARG A 50 -6.93 -8.25 -2.72
CA ARG A 50 -8.35 -8.26 -2.39
C ARG A 50 -9.04 -9.36 -3.18
N ILE A 51 -9.51 -10.37 -2.48
CA ILE A 51 -10.39 -11.38 -3.05
C ILE A 51 -11.79 -10.77 -3.02
N GLN A 52 -12.28 -10.29 -4.16
CA GLN A 52 -13.71 -9.97 -4.29
C GLN A 52 -14.47 -11.28 -4.11
N LYS A 53 -15.24 -11.42 -3.03
CA LYS A 53 -16.20 -12.52 -2.95
C LYS A 53 -17.14 -12.37 -4.15
N PRO A 54 -17.36 -13.42 -4.95
CA PRO A 54 -18.35 -13.34 -6.00
C PRO A 54 -19.67 -12.92 -5.36
N ASN A 55 -20.28 -11.85 -5.89
CA ASN A 55 -21.63 -11.46 -5.51
C ASN A 55 -22.52 -12.66 -5.79
N GLN A 56 -23.04 -13.29 -4.74
CA GLN A 56 -24.10 -14.28 -4.85
C GLN A 56 -25.39 -13.50 -5.08
N ASN A 57 -25.68 -13.21 -6.35
CA ASN A 57 -27.01 -12.83 -6.81
C ASN A 57 -27.60 -13.99 -7.61
#